data_AF-A0A317ZFY1-F1
#
_entry.id   AF-A0A317ZFY1-F1
#
_cell.length_a   1.000
_cell.length_b   1.000
_cell.length_c   1.000
_cell.angle_alpha   90.00
_cell.angle_beta   90.00
_cell.angle_gamma   90.00
#
_symmetry.space_group_name_H-M   'P 1'
#
loop_
_entity.id
_entity.type
_entity.pdbx_description
1 polymer ?
#
loop_
_entity_poly.entity_id
_entity_poly.type
_entity_poly.pdbx_seq_one_letter_code
_entity_poly.pdbx_strand_id
1 'polypeptide(L)'
;MDTIMKQIRISFVVGIGLASFLISGALSARDAGVINMAALGAKTDGSDTTPIVRAALAEVRRGEATKLVFPPGRYDFYSVRANEEYLFVSNNDAGLKRIAFPLQGMEDVTIDGGGATFVFHGEIVPFLIGDSNDVSLKNFSVDFIRPFHSEGRVLAVTEDYVDLAFTEEFPYEIRNGVLVFTSHQRYSGPATTVSSGEVLYPYSSLLAFDPEKQETAYMAKDRYGLGEGAAAEEISDGRVRLKLPNLSADPGNILVFGPAKRNYPGFIITDSSGVHLSGINLHHCGGMGVIAQRSADLFLKNIRVTPPAGGKRILSITADATHFVNCTGRIEMVDCLFEQQKDDATNIHGLYAKITRILAPNRFEVRLVHPQQAGVDFIKSGTRLELNDGPSLQRHGFARVKSVERINKEMTLVETEAPLPEDIVVGDSIADADANTADVLIRNCVIRGNRARGILLGSRGKMVIEGNTFHTPGAAILFEGDSRYWFEQAGVRDVVIRDNTFDNCNYGVWGNACIQVGSGIEKEFRSTSRYNRNIRIENNLFRVFSPLPLLSMYSVDGLTFVDNQLERTEAYPVPEEKEEKLFVITNSENVKVEDPRMVSKRQRKEMTANRGNTVIHPKAVNLKDNRLRHAFH
;
A
#
# COMPACT_ATOMS: atom_id res chain seq x y z
N MET A 1 53.28 -25.67 -40.66
CA MET A 1 53.72 -26.50 -41.80
C MET A 1 52.51 -27.26 -42.31
N ASP A 2 51.94 -26.76 -43.40
CA ASP A 2 51.73 -27.52 -44.64
C ASP A 2 50.83 -28.77 -44.59
N THR A 3 49.53 -28.51 -44.71
CA THR A 3 48.67 -29.01 -45.80
C THR A 3 49.25 -30.06 -46.77
N ILE A 4 48.57 -31.21 -46.89
CA ILE A 4 48.24 -31.96 -48.14
C ILE A 4 47.25 -33.08 -47.72
N MET A 5 46.02 -33.29 -48.21
CA MET A 5 45.29 -33.04 -49.48
C MET A 5 45.26 -34.26 -50.42
N LYS A 6 44.12 -35.00 -50.48
CA LYS A 6 43.38 -35.44 -51.70
C LYS A 6 42.28 -36.52 -51.45
N GLN A 7 41.06 -36.25 -51.95
CA GLN A 7 40.34 -36.95 -53.07
C GLN A 7 40.21 -38.51 -53.01
N ILE A 8 39.17 -39.24 -53.48
CA ILE A 8 37.93 -39.04 -54.29
C ILE A 8 37.09 -40.37 -54.27
N ARG A 9 35.79 -40.60 -54.62
CA ARG A 9 34.62 -39.91 -55.27
C ARG A 9 33.28 -40.59 -54.83
N ILE A 10 32.15 -39.87 -54.95
CA ILE A 10 30.80 -40.25 -55.48
C ILE A 10 30.20 -41.66 -55.15
N SER A 11 29.00 -41.74 -54.52
CA SER A 11 27.69 -42.00 -55.20
C SER A 11 26.48 -42.09 -54.22
N PHE A 12 25.26 -41.97 -54.76
CA PHE A 12 23.95 -42.06 -54.07
C PHE A 12 23.36 -43.48 -54.11
N VAL A 13 22.41 -43.81 -53.19
CA VAL A 13 21.04 -44.35 -53.45
C VAL A 13 20.47 -45.17 -52.25
N VAL A 14 19.40 -44.64 -51.64
CA VAL A 14 18.18 -45.27 -51.08
C VAL A 14 18.22 -46.67 -50.39
N GLY A 15 17.73 -46.71 -49.13
CA GLY A 15 16.53 -47.53 -48.83
C GLY A 15 16.50 -48.49 -47.62
N ILE A 16 15.65 -48.16 -46.62
CA ILE A 16 14.74 -49.05 -45.81
C ILE A 16 15.36 -50.25 -45.04
N GLY A 17 15.07 -50.43 -43.73
CA GLY A 17 15.42 -51.73 -43.10
C GLY A 17 15.20 -52.11 -41.61
N LEU A 18 14.36 -51.44 -40.79
CA LEU A 18 13.85 -51.95 -39.48
C LEU A 18 14.82 -52.26 -38.29
N ALA A 19 14.18 -52.45 -37.11
CA ALA A 19 14.67 -53.09 -35.86
C ALA A 19 15.85 -52.41 -35.13
N SER A 20 15.64 -51.44 -34.24
CA SER A 20 15.05 -51.55 -32.88
C SER A 20 15.97 -52.17 -31.82
N PHE A 21 16.49 -51.33 -30.92
CA PHE A 21 16.65 -51.70 -29.51
C PHE A 21 16.16 -50.56 -28.61
N LEU A 22 15.30 -50.90 -27.65
CA LEU A 22 14.72 -49.95 -26.71
C LEU A 22 15.67 -49.70 -25.54
N ILE A 23 16.02 -48.44 -25.29
CA ILE A 23 16.37 -47.98 -23.95
C ILE A 23 15.31 -46.95 -23.56
N SER A 24 14.24 -47.43 -22.92
CA SER A 24 13.15 -46.62 -22.39
C SER A 24 13.59 -45.91 -21.10
N GLY A 25 14.55 -44.98 -21.22
CA GLY A 25 14.79 -43.97 -20.21
C GLY A 25 13.59 -43.02 -20.19
N ALA A 26 12.84 -43.00 -19.10
CA ALA A 26 11.65 -42.17 -18.98
C ALA A 26 12.03 -40.69 -18.82
N LEU A 27 12.22 -39.99 -19.95
CA LEU A 27 11.94 -38.56 -19.99
C LEU A 27 10.44 -38.39 -19.68
N SER A 28 10.12 -37.94 -18.48
CA SER A 28 8.92 -37.12 -18.34
C SER A 28 9.10 -35.92 -19.26
N ALA A 29 8.03 -35.54 -19.98
CA ALA A 29 8.01 -34.22 -20.58
C ALA A 29 8.10 -33.21 -19.44
N ARG A 30 9.24 -32.51 -19.30
CA ARG A 30 9.24 -31.20 -18.64
C ARG A 30 8.28 -30.35 -19.46
N ASP A 31 7.19 -29.91 -18.84
CA ASP A 31 6.27 -28.96 -19.44
C ASP A 31 7.06 -27.66 -19.68
N ALA A 32 7.42 -27.39 -20.92
CA ALA A 32 8.55 -26.53 -21.26
C ALA A 32 8.24 -25.08 -20.89
N GLY A 33 8.89 -24.59 -19.83
CA GLY A 33 8.58 -23.29 -19.22
C GLY A 33 8.15 -23.38 -17.74
N VAL A 34 7.79 -24.56 -17.21
CA VAL A 34 7.16 -24.69 -15.88
C VAL A 34 8.05 -25.41 -14.85
N ILE A 35 8.34 -24.73 -13.75
CA ILE A 35 9.02 -25.27 -12.56
C ILE A 35 7.98 -25.58 -11.47
N ASN A 36 7.87 -26.84 -11.08
CA ASN A 36 7.19 -27.23 -9.85
C ASN A 36 8.15 -27.05 -8.67
N MET A 37 7.85 -26.12 -7.77
CA MET A 37 8.74 -25.74 -6.67
C MET A 37 9.01 -26.87 -5.68
N ALA A 38 8.04 -27.77 -5.45
CA ALA A 38 8.25 -28.93 -4.59
C ALA A 38 9.17 -29.97 -5.25
N ALA A 39 9.09 -30.14 -6.57
CA ALA A 39 10.03 -30.98 -7.33
C ALA A 39 11.46 -30.39 -7.36
N LEU A 40 11.59 -29.06 -7.26
CA LEU A 40 12.88 -28.37 -7.08
C LEU A 40 13.40 -28.41 -5.63
N GLY A 41 12.61 -28.95 -4.68
CA GLY A 41 13.02 -29.17 -3.29
C GLY A 41 12.48 -28.16 -2.28
N ALA A 42 11.51 -27.30 -2.64
CA ALA A 42 10.73 -26.53 -1.67
C ALA A 42 9.85 -27.47 -0.83
N LYS A 43 9.73 -27.21 0.47
CA LYS A 43 9.05 -28.12 1.39
C LYS A 43 8.07 -27.40 2.29
N THR A 44 7.10 -28.17 2.78
CA THR A 44 6.07 -27.71 3.71
C THR A 44 6.31 -28.19 5.15
N ASP A 45 7.58 -28.33 5.53
CA ASP A 45 8.05 -28.84 6.84
C ASP A 45 8.65 -27.72 7.73
N GLY A 46 8.48 -26.45 7.33
CA GLY A 46 9.09 -25.30 7.99
C GLY A 46 10.52 -25.00 7.56
N SER A 47 11.10 -25.77 6.63
CA SER A 47 12.46 -25.48 6.13
C SER A 47 12.49 -24.30 5.14
N ASP A 48 13.57 -23.51 5.26
CA ASP A 48 13.80 -22.29 4.50
C ASP A 48 13.83 -22.53 2.98
N THR A 49 12.80 -22.04 2.30
CA THR A 49 12.55 -22.19 0.86
C THR A 49 13.28 -21.12 0.02
N THR A 50 13.86 -20.10 0.64
CA THR A 50 14.55 -18.98 -0.05
C THR A 50 15.67 -19.40 -1.01
N PRO A 51 16.52 -20.41 -0.71
CA PRO A 51 17.52 -20.91 -1.66
C PRO A 51 16.91 -21.57 -2.90
N ILE A 52 15.73 -22.20 -2.75
CA ILE A 52 15.02 -22.87 -3.84
C ILE A 52 14.40 -21.84 -4.79
N VAL A 53 13.85 -20.74 -4.25
CA VAL A 53 13.41 -19.59 -5.05
C VAL A 53 14.57 -18.97 -5.81
N ARG A 54 15.74 -18.78 -5.19
CA ARG A 54 16.92 -18.28 -5.92
C ARG A 54 17.35 -19.23 -7.05
N ALA A 55 17.28 -20.55 -6.86
CA ALA A 55 17.58 -21.51 -7.91
C ALA A 55 16.57 -21.42 -9.07
N ALA A 56 15.27 -21.40 -8.76
CA ALA A 56 14.20 -21.26 -9.75
C ALA A 56 14.32 -19.95 -10.55
N LEU A 57 14.56 -18.81 -9.88
CA LEU A 57 14.77 -17.51 -10.52
C LEU A 57 16.13 -17.39 -11.25
N ALA A 58 17.00 -18.41 -11.17
CA ALA A 58 18.17 -18.53 -12.02
C ALA A 58 17.87 -19.34 -13.30
N GLU A 59 16.99 -20.35 -13.24
CA GLU A 59 16.44 -21.02 -14.43
C GLU A 59 15.60 -20.03 -15.27
N VAL A 60 14.75 -19.22 -14.64
CA VAL A 60 13.98 -18.15 -15.33
C VAL A 60 14.89 -17.18 -16.06
N ARG A 61 15.94 -16.65 -15.41
CA ARG A 61 16.92 -15.73 -16.03
C ARG A 61 17.75 -16.34 -17.17
N ARG A 62 17.70 -17.66 -17.38
CA ARG A 62 18.33 -18.33 -18.54
C ARG A 62 17.34 -18.63 -19.67
N GLY A 63 16.06 -18.26 -19.52
CA GLY A 63 15.00 -18.63 -20.46
C GLY A 63 14.60 -20.11 -20.37
N GLU A 64 14.99 -20.81 -19.28
CA GLU A 64 14.66 -22.22 -19.07
C GLU A 64 13.26 -22.41 -18.45
N ALA A 65 12.68 -21.33 -17.91
CA ALA A 65 11.34 -21.29 -17.32
C ALA A 65 10.70 -19.89 -17.42
N THR A 66 9.39 -19.84 -17.54
CA THR A 66 8.56 -18.63 -17.39
C THR A 66 7.54 -18.74 -16.25
N LYS A 67 7.26 -19.96 -15.74
CA LYS A 67 6.28 -20.20 -14.69
C LYS A 67 6.85 -20.96 -13.50
N LEU A 68 6.69 -20.40 -12.29
CA LEU A 68 6.89 -21.09 -11.03
C LEU A 68 5.54 -21.54 -10.46
N VAL A 69 5.43 -22.78 -10.02
CA VAL A 69 4.20 -23.35 -9.41
C VAL A 69 4.51 -23.93 -8.04
N PHE A 70 3.85 -23.40 -7.01
CA PHE A 70 3.83 -24.01 -5.67
C PHE A 70 2.58 -24.89 -5.52
N PRO A 71 2.73 -26.17 -5.11
CA PRO A 71 1.60 -26.94 -4.59
C PRO A 71 1.04 -26.31 -3.30
N PRO A 72 -0.26 -26.50 -2.97
CA PRO A 72 -0.85 -25.98 -1.75
C PRO A 72 -0.10 -26.45 -0.50
N GLY A 73 0.24 -25.50 0.38
CA GLY A 73 1.00 -25.78 1.60
C GLY A 73 1.61 -24.52 2.21
N ARG A 74 2.16 -24.64 3.42
CA ARG A 74 2.94 -23.58 4.07
C ARG A 74 4.39 -23.66 3.59
N TYR A 75 4.99 -22.55 3.16
CA TYR A 75 6.42 -22.46 2.85
C TYR A 75 7.02 -21.31 3.65
N ASP A 76 8.18 -21.55 4.26
CA ASP A 76 8.82 -20.61 5.18
C ASP A 76 10.08 -19.98 4.55
N PHE A 77 10.26 -18.67 4.74
CA PHE A 77 11.30 -17.86 4.09
C PHE A 77 12.12 -17.08 5.13
N TYR A 78 13.44 -17.26 5.12
CA TYR A 78 14.34 -16.71 6.13
C TYR A 78 15.36 -15.73 5.53
N SER A 79 15.48 -14.56 6.17
CA SER A 79 16.34 -13.45 5.73
C SER A 79 17.81 -13.84 5.52
N VAL A 80 18.34 -14.77 6.33
CA VAL A 80 19.75 -15.22 6.35
C VAL A 80 20.26 -15.74 4.98
N ARG A 81 19.38 -16.21 4.09
CA ARG A 81 19.75 -16.72 2.76
C ARG A 81 19.00 -16.05 1.61
N ALA A 82 18.46 -14.85 1.85
CA ALA A 82 17.82 -13.99 0.85
C ALA A 82 18.84 -13.28 -0.06
N ASN A 83 18.37 -12.62 -1.12
CA ASN A 83 19.18 -11.64 -1.85
C ASN A 83 19.26 -10.34 -1.02
N GLU A 84 20.39 -9.64 -1.02
CA GLU A 84 20.58 -8.43 -0.20
C GLU A 84 20.99 -7.24 -1.07
N GLU A 85 20.27 -6.11 -0.95
CA GLU A 85 20.37 -4.97 -1.87
C GLU A 85 19.96 -3.66 -1.21
N TYR A 86 20.56 -2.52 -1.58
CA TYR A 86 20.16 -1.21 -1.06
C TYR A 86 19.05 -0.61 -1.94
N LEU A 87 17.84 -0.46 -1.39
CA LEU A 87 16.69 0.09 -2.13
C LEU A 87 16.29 1.48 -1.62
N PHE A 88 15.97 2.37 -2.57
CA PHE A 88 15.15 3.57 -2.33
C PHE A 88 13.70 3.24 -2.71
N VAL A 89 12.80 3.28 -1.73
CA VAL A 89 11.39 2.89 -1.87
C VAL A 89 10.53 4.04 -1.38
N SER A 90 9.78 4.68 -2.27
CA SER A 90 9.01 5.88 -1.91
C SER A 90 8.03 5.62 -0.77
N ASN A 91 7.90 6.61 0.11
CA ASN A 91 6.97 6.66 1.24
C ASN A 91 7.16 5.49 2.26
N ASN A 92 8.29 4.79 2.14
CA ASN A 92 8.80 3.74 3.02
C ASN A 92 10.26 4.07 3.42
N ASP A 93 10.86 3.31 4.33
CA ASP A 93 12.25 3.57 4.74
C ASP A 93 13.25 2.97 3.73
N ALA A 94 14.06 3.83 3.10
CA ALA A 94 15.18 3.39 2.26
C ALA A 94 16.29 2.72 3.08
N GLY A 95 16.98 1.74 2.50
CA GLY A 95 18.04 1.01 3.19
C GLY A 95 18.39 -0.33 2.56
N LEU A 96 19.27 -1.09 3.23
CA LEU A 96 19.62 -2.45 2.85
C LEU A 96 18.43 -3.40 3.14
N LYS A 97 17.95 -4.10 2.11
CA LYS A 97 16.80 -4.99 2.14
C LYS A 97 17.23 -6.41 1.80
N ARG A 98 16.73 -7.38 2.57
CA ARG A 98 16.79 -8.81 2.25
C ARG A 98 15.50 -9.19 1.53
N ILE A 99 15.60 -9.87 0.40
CA ILE A 99 14.49 -10.06 -0.55
C ILE A 99 14.32 -11.56 -0.85
N ALA A 100 13.13 -12.11 -0.63
CA ALA A 100 12.84 -13.52 -0.92
C ALA A 100 12.65 -13.79 -2.42
N PHE A 101 11.84 -12.96 -3.09
CA PHE A 101 11.56 -13.03 -4.52
C PHE A 101 12.08 -11.79 -5.27
N PRO A 102 13.38 -11.74 -5.63
CA PRO A 102 13.98 -10.67 -6.42
C PRO A 102 13.68 -10.88 -7.91
N LEU A 103 12.54 -10.37 -8.36
CA LEU A 103 12.04 -10.38 -9.73
C LEU A 103 12.58 -9.13 -10.46
N GLN A 104 13.88 -9.14 -10.74
CA GLN A 104 14.58 -8.07 -11.46
C GLN A 104 14.97 -8.49 -12.86
N GLY A 105 14.73 -7.63 -13.84
CA GLY A 105 15.04 -7.87 -15.26
C GLY A 105 14.26 -9.06 -15.83
N MET A 106 12.98 -9.17 -15.47
CA MET A 106 12.09 -10.29 -15.85
C MET A 106 11.12 -9.87 -16.96
N GLU A 107 10.78 -10.80 -17.85
CA GLU A 107 9.80 -10.64 -18.94
C GLU A 107 8.98 -11.93 -19.05
N ASP A 108 7.64 -11.82 -19.14
CA ASP A 108 6.67 -12.93 -19.11
C ASP A 108 6.93 -13.96 -17.98
N VAL A 109 6.78 -13.51 -16.73
CA VAL A 109 7.04 -14.37 -15.55
C VAL A 109 5.82 -14.52 -14.66
N THR A 110 5.34 -15.77 -14.51
CA THR A 110 4.24 -16.12 -13.61
C THR A 110 4.73 -16.86 -12.36
N ILE A 111 4.33 -16.40 -11.17
CA ILE A 111 4.34 -17.19 -9.94
C ILE A 111 2.90 -17.56 -9.55
N ASP A 112 2.61 -18.85 -9.61
CA ASP A 112 1.31 -19.43 -9.28
C ASP A 112 1.43 -20.19 -7.96
N GLY A 113 0.90 -19.61 -6.89
CA GLY A 113 1.01 -20.14 -5.54
C GLY A 113 0.14 -21.37 -5.26
N GLY A 114 -0.83 -21.69 -6.13
CA GLY A 114 -1.68 -22.89 -6.00
C GLY A 114 -2.52 -22.98 -4.72
N GLY A 115 -2.68 -21.89 -3.95
CA GLY A 115 -3.29 -21.89 -2.62
C GLY A 115 -2.29 -22.01 -1.46
N ALA A 116 -0.99 -21.77 -1.71
CA ALA A 116 0.05 -21.80 -0.69
C ALA A 116 0.00 -20.61 0.29
N THR A 117 0.61 -20.80 1.46
CA THR A 117 0.84 -19.77 2.48
C THR A 117 2.34 -19.53 2.62
N PHE A 118 2.79 -18.34 2.28
CA PHE A 118 4.18 -17.91 2.42
C PHE A 118 4.37 -17.21 3.77
N VAL A 119 5.22 -17.78 4.63
CA VAL A 119 5.50 -17.28 5.99
C VAL A 119 6.92 -16.73 6.05
N PHE A 120 7.03 -15.46 6.40
CA PHE A 120 8.29 -14.73 6.40
C PHE A 120 8.86 -14.59 7.82
N HIS A 121 10.18 -14.80 7.96
CA HIS A 121 10.89 -14.84 9.24
C HIS A 121 11.88 -13.68 9.36
N GLY A 122 11.56 -12.76 10.27
CA GLY A 122 12.39 -11.59 10.59
C GLY A 122 12.43 -10.54 9.47
N GLU A 123 13.56 -9.84 9.38
CA GLU A 123 13.77 -8.71 8.48
C GLU A 123 13.93 -9.15 7.01
N ILE A 124 12.82 -9.28 6.28
CA ILE A 124 12.78 -9.68 4.87
C ILE A 124 11.61 -9.01 4.13
N VAL A 125 11.85 -8.56 2.91
CA VAL A 125 10.86 -8.12 1.92
C VAL A 125 10.40 -9.37 1.14
N PRO A 126 9.08 -9.66 1.06
CA PRO A 126 8.58 -10.79 0.29
C PRO A 126 8.90 -10.66 -1.21
N PHE A 127 8.41 -9.61 -1.87
CA PHE A 127 8.55 -9.43 -3.34
C PHE A 127 9.17 -8.08 -3.71
N LEU A 128 10.15 -8.12 -4.60
CA LEU A 128 10.61 -6.96 -5.37
C LEU A 128 10.45 -7.28 -6.86
N ILE A 129 9.69 -6.45 -7.56
CA ILE A 129 9.55 -6.44 -9.01
C ILE A 129 10.26 -5.16 -9.48
N GLY A 130 11.36 -5.31 -10.22
CA GLY A 130 12.23 -4.21 -10.63
C GLY A 130 12.64 -4.32 -12.10
N ASP A 131 12.61 -3.22 -12.86
CA ASP A 131 13.05 -3.19 -14.27
C ASP A 131 12.46 -4.35 -15.11
N SER A 132 11.18 -4.69 -14.88
CA SER A 132 10.53 -5.91 -15.39
C SER A 132 9.23 -5.64 -16.14
N ASN A 133 8.82 -6.58 -16.99
CA ASN A 133 7.61 -6.50 -17.80
C ASN A 133 6.78 -7.80 -17.69
N ASP A 134 5.45 -7.70 -17.83
CA ASP A 134 4.50 -8.82 -17.80
C ASP A 134 4.73 -9.83 -16.66
N VAL A 135 4.70 -9.34 -15.41
CA VAL A 135 4.93 -10.15 -14.20
C VAL A 135 3.60 -10.47 -13.50
N SER A 136 3.26 -11.76 -13.41
CA SER A 136 2.01 -12.27 -12.83
C SER A 136 2.20 -13.03 -11.52
N LEU A 137 1.77 -12.47 -10.39
CA LEU A 137 1.74 -13.15 -9.09
C LEU A 137 0.30 -13.52 -8.70
N LYS A 138 0.04 -14.78 -8.33
CA LYS A 138 -1.32 -15.21 -8.01
C LYS A 138 -1.45 -16.39 -7.06
N ASN A 139 -2.62 -16.52 -6.43
CA ASN A 139 -3.08 -17.69 -5.67
C ASN A 139 -2.22 -18.05 -4.44
N PHE A 140 -1.91 -17.11 -3.55
CA PHE A 140 -1.22 -17.40 -2.28
C PHE A 140 -1.60 -16.43 -1.15
N SER A 141 -1.19 -16.74 0.08
CA SER A 141 -1.20 -15.79 1.20
C SER A 141 0.20 -15.43 1.68
N VAL A 142 0.35 -14.26 2.32
CA VAL A 142 1.60 -13.71 2.87
C VAL A 142 1.38 -13.31 4.32
N ASP A 143 2.15 -13.84 5.25
CA ASP A 143 2.15 -13.45 6.67
C ASP A 143 3.58 -13.50 7.25
N PHE A 144 3.81 -12.86 8.39
CA PHE A 144 5.06 -12.92 9.13
C PHE A 144 4.87 -13.70 10.43
N ILE A 145 5.88 -14.51 10.79
CA ILE A 145 5.83 -15.37 11.99
C ILE A 145 5.61 -14.58 13.29
N ARG A 146 6.18 -13.36 13.33
CA ARG A 146 5.99 -12.33 14.35
C ARG A 146 5.70 -11.04 13.56
N PRO A 147 4.58 -10.33 13.80
CA PRO A 147 4.26 -9.10 13.09
C PRO A 147 5.21 -7.95 13.49
N PHE A 148 5.22 -6.84 12.76
CA PHE A 148 6.08 -5.69 13.07
C PHE A 148 5.45 -4.68 14.05
N HIS A 149 4.12 -4.67 14.19
CA HIS A 149 3.42 -3.97 15.27
C HIS A 149 3.29 -4.85 16.52
N SER A 150 2.80 -4.30 17.62
CA SER A 150 2.32 -5.08 18.77
C SER A 150 0.91 -4.69 19.19
N GLU A 151 0.21 -5.56 19.91
CA GLU A 151 -1.15 -5.31 20.40
C GLU A 151 -1.28 -5.68 21.88
N GLY A 152 -1.85 -4.80 22.70
CA GLY A 152 -2.17 -5.07 24.11
C GLY A 152 -3.61 -4.72 24.42
N ARG A 153 -4.35 -5.61 25.08
CA ARG A 153 -5.74 -5.34 25.49
C ARG A 153 -5.76 -4.36 26.65
N VAL A 154 -6.50 -3.27 26.52
CA VAL A 154 -6.69 -2.26 27.56
C VAL A 154 -7.53 -2.84 28.70
N LEU A 155 -6.97 -2.82 29.91
CA LEU A 155 -7.60 -3.27 31.15
C LEU A 155 -8.22 -2.11 31.93
N ALA A 156 -7.48 -1.01 32.03
CA ALA A 156 -7.90 0.23 32.71
C ALA A 156 -7.16 1.43 32.10
N VAL A 157 -7.81 2.60 32.11
CA VAL A 157 -7.23 3.88 31.68
C VAL A 157 -7.51 4.90 32.78
N THR A 158 -6.53 5.74 33.07
CA THR A 158 -6.60 6.84 34.05
C THR A 158 -5.95 8.11 33.48
N GLU A 159 -5.98 9.19 34.25
CA GLU A 159 -5.30 10.44 33.86
C GLU A 159 -3.78 10.27 33.75
N ASP A 160 -3.17 9.36 34.54
CA ASP A 160 -1.71 9.15 34.64
C ASP A 160 -1.19 7.93 33.86
N TYR A 161 -1.97 6.85 33.78
CA TYR A 161 -1.51 5.54 33.28
C TYR A 161 -2.58 4.73 32.55
N VAL A 162 -2.13 3.78 31.74
CA VAL A 162 -2.94 2.70 31.16
C VAL A 162 -2.40 1.34 31.59
N ASP A 163 -3.28 0.42 31.97
CA ASP A 163 -2.94 -0.99 32.24
C ASP A 163 -3.33 -1.85 31.04
N LEU A 164 -2.42 -2.72 30.62
CA LEU A 164 -2.54 -3.57 29.44
C LEU A 164 -2.35 -5.05 29.80
N ALA A 165 -2.98 -5.95 29.04
CA ALA A 165 -2.62 -7.37 28.97
C ALA A 165 -2.10 -7.70 27.56
N PHE A 166 -0.95 -8.37 27.48
CA PHE A 166 -0.37 -8.86 26.22
C PHE A 166 -0.66 -10.36 26.04
N THR A 167 -0.49 -10.84 24.80
CA THR A 167 -0.55 -12.28 24.48
C THR A 167 0.82 -12.78 24.03
N GLU A 168 1.01 -14.09 23.98
CA GLU A 168 2.24 -14.74 23.51
C GLU A 168 2.61 -14.40 22.04
N GLU A 169 1.70 -13.81 21.24
CA GLU A 169 2.02 -13.30 19.89
C GLU A 169 2.83 -12.00 19.91
N PHE A 170 2.85 -11.28 21.05
CA PHE A 170 3.49 -9.97 21.20
C PHE A 170 4.52 -9.93 22.35
N PRO A 171 5.57 -10.78 22.31
CA PRO A 171 6.56 -10.87 23.39
C PRO A 171 7.28 -9.54 23.64
N TYR A 172 7.47 -9.24 24.92
CA TYR A 172 8.02 -7.99 25.43
C TYR A 172 8.96 -8.22 26.62
N GLU A 173 9.73 -7.18 26.96
CA GLU A 173 10.49 -7.08 28.20
C GLU A 173 10.40 -5.64 28.73
N ILE A 174 10.51 -5.46 30.05
CA ILE A 174 10.68 -4.13 30.67
C ILE A 174 12.16 -3.90 30.92
N ARG A 175 12.78 -2.99 30.16
CA ARG A 175 14.22 -2.69 30.22
C ARG A 175 14.44 -1.28 30.72
N ASN A 176 15.14 -1.12 31.84
CA ASN A 176 15.40 0.17 32.49
C ASN A 176 14.12 1.02 32.75
N GLY A 177 12.96 0.37 32.96
CA GLY A 177 11.67 1.04 33.12
C GLY A 177 10.99 1.47 31.82
N VAL A 178 11.38 0.91 30.67
CA VAL A 178 10.78 1.14 29.34
C VAL A 178 10.29 -0.18 28.76
N LEU A 179 9.10 -0.18 28.15
CA LEU A 179 8.56 -1.34 27.43
C LEU A 179 9.30 -1.53 26.10
N VAL A 180 9.88 -2.70 25.89
CA VAL A 180 10.59 -3.08 24.66
C VAL A 180 9.96 -4.35 24.10
N PHE A 181 9.56 -4.33 22.83
CA PHE A 181 9.13 -5.55 22.13
C PHE A 181 10.29 -6.25 21.46
N THR A 182 10.29 -7.58 21.55
CA THR A 182 11.33 -8.47 21.03
C THR A 182 10.66 -9.66 20.32
N SER A 183 11.47 -10.66 19.96
CA SER A 183 11.02 -12.03 19.70
C SER A 183 11.78 -13.05 20.56
N HIS A 184 12.63 -12.57 21.47
CA HIS A 184 13.68 -13.30 22.19
C HIS A 184 14.67 -14.06 21.26
N GLN A 185 14.59 -13.89 19.94
CA GLN A 185 15.53 -14.41 18.97
C GLN A 185 16.78 -13.52 18.86
N ARG A 186 17.90 -14.13 18.49
CA ARG A 186 19.13 -13.44 18.13
C ARG A 186 19.59 -13.84 16.74
N TYR A 187 20.11 -12.88 15.99
CA TYR A 187 20.80 -13.08 14.71
C TYR A 187 21.96 -14.05 14.85
N SER A 188 22.14 -14.90 13.84
CA SER A 188 23.32 -15.74 13.68
C SER A 188 24.53 -14.90 13.25
N GLY A 189 25.16 -14.23 14.20
CA GLY A 189 26.37 -13.44 14.00
C GLY A 189 27.13 -13.20 15.31
N PRO A 190 28.41 -12.79 15.26
CA PRO A 190 29.15 -12.43 16.46
C PRO A 190 28.53 -11.18 17.10
N ALA A 191 28.19 -11.26 18.39
CA ALA A 191 27.78 -10.09 19.15
C ALA A 191 28.91 -9.05 19.16
N THR A 192 28.58 -7.79 18.90
CA THR A 192 29.55 -6.70 18.85
C THR A 192 29.44 -5.83 20.10
N THR A 193 30.42 -4.97 20.34
CA THR A 193 30.38 -3.98 21.43
C THR A 193 29.24 -2.96 21.30
N VAL A 194 28.52 -2.94 20.17
CA VAL A 194 27.40 -2.02 19.88
C VAL A 194 26.11 -2.74 19.47
N SER A 195 26.07 -4.08 19.47
CA SER A 195 24.84 -4.84 19.17
C SER A 195 24.78 -6.17 19.92
N SER A 196 23.67 -6.39 20.63
CA SER A 196 23.37 -7.64 21.37
C SER A 196 23.08 -8.84 20.46
N GLY A 197 22.98 -8.59 19.14
CA GLY A 197 22.48 -9.54 18.14
C GLY A 197 20.97 -9.77 18.21
N GLU A 198 20.21 -9.03 19.01
CA GLU A 198 18.76 -9.26 19.22
C GLU A 198 17.86 -8.67 18.12
N VAL A 199 16.72 -9.32 17.86
CA VAL A 199 15.66 -8.81 16.98
C VAL A 199 14.62 -8.02 17.79
N LEU A 200 14.65 -6.69 17.69
CA LEU A 200 13.74 -5.76 18.38
C LEU A 200 12.66 -5.21 17.45
N TYR A 201 11.50 -4.87 18.02
CA TYR A 201 10.34 -4.34 17.30
C TYR A 201 9.99 -2.93 17.82
N PRO A 202 10.73 -1.89 17.41
CA PRO A 202 10.55 -0.52 17.91
C PRO A 202 9.24 0.08 17.40
N TYR A 203 8.58 0.87 18.24
CA TYR A 203 7.28 1.50 17.97
C TYR A 203 7.33 3.02 18.19
N SER A 204 6.50 3.77 17.46
CA SER A 204 6.49 5.25 17.50
C SER A 204 5.10 5.87 17.67
N SER A 205 4.04 5.08 17.53
CA SER A 205 2.64 5.52 17.64
C SER A 205 1.81 4.49 18.39
N LEU A 206 0.88 4.95 19.22
CA LEU A 206 -0.18 4.12 19.82
C LEU A 206 -1.54 4.53 19.26
N LEU A 207 -2.43 3.58 18.99
CA LEU A 207 -3.84 3.87 18.65
C LEU A 207 -4.76 2.76 19.18
N ALA A 208 -5.93 3.14 19.69
CA ALA A 208 -6.95 2.19 20.16
C ALA A 208 -7.85 1.70 19.02
N PHE A 209 -8.14 0.40 19.03
CA PHE A 209 -9.07 -0.29 18.14
C PHE A 209 -10.19 -0.96 18.96
N ASP A 210 -11.41 -0.93 18.41
CA ASP A 210 -12.61 -1.59 18.95
C ASP A 210 -12.61 -3.06 18.48
N PRO A 211 -12.47 -4.05 19.39
CA PRO A 211 -12.46 -5.46 19.01
C PRO A 211 -13.83 -6.07 18.71
N GLU A 212 -14.94 -5.42 19.07
CA GLU A 212 -16.28 -5.90 18.71
C GLU A 212 -16.66 -5.48 17.29
N LYS A 213 -16.27 -4.26 16.90
CA LYS A 213 -16.45 -3.73 15.53
C LYS A 213 -15.33 -4.08 14.56
N GLN A 214 -14.14 -4.48 15.06
CA GLN A 214 -12.95 -4.81 14.27
C GLN A 214 -12.44 -3.60 13.46
N GLU A 215 -12.25 -2.47 14.15
CA GLU A 215 -11.88 -1.18 13.54
C GLU A 215 -11.10 -0.29 14.50
N THR A 216 -10.53 0.82 14.02
CA THR A 216 -10.07 1.91 14.90
C THR A 216 -11.23 2.39 15.78
N ALA A 217 -11.01 2.57 17.09
CA ALA A 217 -12.08 2.95 18.02
C ALA A 217 -12.63 4.36 17.74
N TYR A 218 -13.92 4.58 18.07
CA TYR A 218 -14.62 5.83 17.78
C TYR A 218 -13.89 7.06 18.33
N MET A 219 -13.65 8.07 17.48
CA MET A 219 -12.91 9.30 17.82
C MET A 219 -11.51 9.11 18.43
N ALA A 220 -10.93 7.89 18.37
CA ALA A 220 -9.61 7.60 18.93
C ALA A 220 -8.50 8.35 18.18
N LYS A 221 -7.47 8.78 18.92
CA LYS A 221 -6.37 9.61 18.42
C LYS A 221 -5.05 8.85 18.51
N ASP A 222 -4.21 8.98 17.49
CA ASP A 222 -2.82 8.52 17.55
C ASP A 222 -2.07 9.25 18.69
N ARG A 223 -1.34 8.49 19.53
CA ARG A 223 -0.36 9.03 20.47
C ARG A 223 1.06 8.84 19.90
N TYR A 224 1.63 9.93 19.38
CA TYR A 224 3.03 10.03 18.97
C TYR A 224 3.92 10.51 20.13
N GLY A 225 5.21 10.72 19.85
CA GLY A 225 6.15 11.36 20.79
C GLY A 225 6.70 10.44 21.88
N LEU A 226 6.75 9.14 21.62
CA LEU A 226 7.13 8.10 22.59
C LEU A 226 8.65 8.03 22.88
N GLY A 227 9.48 8.82 22.20
CA GLY A 227 10.94 8.80 22.36
C GLY A 227 11.54 7.44 22.01
N GLU A 228 12.32 6.88 22.95
CA GLU A 228 12.92 5.54 22.84
C GLU A 228 11.94 4.41 23.23
N GLY A 229 10.79 4.74 23.82
CA GLY A 229 9.76 3.80 24.23
C GLY A 229 8.89 4.34 25.36
N ALA A 230 7.76 3.68 25.61
CA ALA A 230 6.86 4.06 26.69
C ALA A 230 7.43 3.64 28.05
N ALA A 231 7.52 4.58 29.00
CA ALA A 231 7.86 4.28 30.38
C ALA A 231 6.83 3.31 30.99
N ALA A 232 7.29 2.21 31.57
CA ALA A 232 6.46 1.06 31.88
C ALA A 232 6.98 0.24 33.07
N GLU A 233 6.07 -0.48 33.71
CA GLU A 233 6.36 -1.48 34.75
C GLU A 233 5.43 -2.69 34.61
N GLU A 234 5.94 -3.87 34.92
CA GLU A 234 5.15 -5.10 34.95
C GLU A 234 4.45 -5.22 36.31
N ILE A 235 3.12 -5.25 36.31
CA ILE A 235 2.30 -5.26 37.53
C ILE A 235 1.88 -6.67 37.95
N SER A 236 1.90 -7.62 37.00
CA SER A 236 1.79 -9.07 37.19
C SER A 236 2.08 -9.76 35.85
N ASP A 237 2.23 -11.09 35.86
CA ASP A 237 2.48 -11.89 34.65
C ASP A 237 1.56 -11.53 33.47
N GLY A 238 2.17 -11.20 32.32
CA GLY A 238 1.49 -10.77 31.09
C GLY A 238 0.82 -9.38 31.16
N ARG A 239 0.98 -8.61 32.25
CA ARG A 239 0.28 -7.34 32.50
C ARG A 239 1.22 -6.19 32.79
N VAL A 240 1.14 -5.16 31.95
CA VAL A 240 2.05 -4.01 31.96
C VAL A 240 1.26 -2.72 32.18
N ARG A 241 1.75 -1.88 33.09
CA ARG A 241 1.31 -0.50 33.25
C ARG A 241 2.22 0.41 32.43
N LEU A 242 1.65 1.19 31.51
CA LEU A 242 2.36 2.30 30.86
C LEU A 242 2.07 3.60 31.62
N LYS A 243 3.12 4.33 31.97
CA LYS A 243 3.06 5.65 32.63
C LYS A 243 2.87 6.73 31.56
N LEU A 244 1.74 6.65 30.85
CA LEU A 244 1.35 7.51 29.75
C LEU A 244 0.05 8.25 30.09
N PRO A 245 0.12 9.54 30.47
CA PRO A 245 -1.07 10.28 30.86
C PRO A 245 -1.94 10.62 29.65
N ASN A 246 -3.26 10.67 29.87
CA ASN A 246 -4.28 11.04 28.88
C ASN A 246 -4.18 10.26 27.56
N LEU A 247 -4.24 8.93 27.62
CA LEU A 247 -4.32 8.08 26.43
C LEU A 247 -5.76 8.04 25.88
N SER A 248 -5.90 8.15 24.56
CA SER A 248 -7.19 8.08 23.86
C SER A 248 -7.66 6.63 23.66
N ALA A 249 -8.08 5.96 24.74
CA ALA A 249 -8.55 4.58 24.72
C ALA A 249 -9.58 4.30 25.85
N ASP A 250 -10.38 3.26 25.68
CA ASP A 250 -11.36 2.77 26.67
C ASP A 250 -10.98 1.36 27.15
N PRO A 251 -11.34 0.97 28.40
CA PRO A 251 -11.21 -0.41 28.87
C PRO A 251 -11.93 -1.40 27.95
N GLY A 252 -11.21 -2.44 27.53
CA GLY A 252 -11.69 -3.44 26.57
C GLY A 252 -11.14 -3.28 25.15
N ASN A 253 -10.73 -2.07 24.74
CA ASN A 253 -10.11 -1.81 23.43
C ASN A 253 -8.78 -2.57 23.27
N ILE A 254 -8.31 -2.70 22.03
CA ILE A 254 -6.96 -3.16 21.71
C ILE A 254 -6.07 -1.95 21.42
N LEU A 255 -5.00 -1.76 22.19
CA LEU A 255 -4.01 -0.73 21.94
C LEU A 255 -2.94 -1.26 20.99
N VAL A 256 -2.91 -0.71 19.78
CA VAL A 256 -1.95 -1.06 18.72
C VAL A 256 -0.73 -0.17 18.79
N PHE A 257 0.43 -0.79 19.00
CA PHE A 257 1.76 -0.18 18.97
C PHE A 257 2.28 -0.22 17.51
N GLY A 258 2.10 0.87 16.78
CA GLY A 258 2.56 0.98 15.39
C GLY A 258 4.09 1.11 15.30
N PRO A 259 4.76 0.36 14.41
CA PRO A 259 6.21 0.33 14.33
C PRO A 259 6.81 1.69 13.99
N ALA A 260 8.05 1.90 14.44
CA ALA A 260 8.83 3.10 14.18
C ALA A 260 9.39 3.17 12.75
N LYS A 261 9.18 2.12 11.94
CA LYS A 261 9.75 1.95 10.59
C LYS A 261 8.78 1.27 9.62
N ARG A 262 8.89 1.67 8.35
CA ARG A 262 8.25 1.10 7.15
C ARG A 262 9.34 0.38 6.33
N ASN A 263 9.98 -0.62 6.94
CA ASN A 263 11.18 -1.26 6.39
C ASN A 263 10.91 -2.44 5.45
N TYR A 264 9.80 -3.15 5.62
CA TYR A 264 9.51 -4.45 5.01
C TYR A 264 8.12 -4.45 4.33
N PRO A 265 7.91 -3.64 3.27
CA PRO A 265 6.67 -3.69 2.49
C PRO A 265 6.46 -5.06 1.83
N GLY A 266 5.21 -5.41 1.54
CA GLY A 266 4.85 -6.74 0.99
C GLY A 266 5.32 -6.93 -0.45
N PHE A 267 4.97 -5.98 -1.32
CA PHE A 267 5.34 -5.95 -2.73
C PHE A 267 5.94 -4.58 -3.06
N ILE A 268 7.21 -4.56 -3.46
CA ILE A 268 7.82 -3.38 -4.10
C ILE A 268 7.72 -3.57 -5.62
N ILE A 269 7.21 -2.57 -6.33
CA ILE A 269 7.20 -2.51 -7.78
C ILE A 269 7.96 -1.23 -8.17
N THR A 270 9.04 -1.34 -8.94
CA THR A 270 9.86 -0.20 -9.35
C THR A 270 10.19 -0.31 -10.84
N ASP A 271 10.03 0.80 -11.58
CA ASP A 271 10.48 0.93 -12.98
C ASP A 271 9.99 -0.21 -13.91
N SER A 272 8.79 -0.73 -13.63
CA SER A 272 8.24 -1.96 -14.24
C SER A 272 6.89 -1.72 -14.92
N SER A 273 6.49 -2.64 -15.80
CA SER A 273 5.19 -2.62 -16.49
C SER A 273 4.48 -3.98 -16.48
N GLY A 274 3.18 -4.00 -16.79
CA GLY A 274 2.41 -5.25 -16.94
C GLY A 274 2.33 -6.10 -15.66
N VAL A 275 2.19 -5.47 -14.49
CA VAL A 275 2.23 -6.20 -13.21
C VAL A 275 0.84 -6.63 -12.77
N HIS A 276 0.60 -7.93 -12.77
CA HIS A 276 -0.67 -8.55 -12.40
C HIS A 276 -0.57 -9.24 -11.03
N LEU A 277 -1.30 -8.73 -10.03
CA LEU A 277 -1.46 -9.36 -8.72
C LEU A 277 -2.90 -9.88 -8.59
N SER A 278 -3.11 -11.18 -8.37
CA SER A 278 -4.47 -11.73 -8.32
C SER A 278 -4.73 -12.87 -7.33
N GLY A 279 -5.82 -12.76 -6.56
CA GLY A 279 -6.20 -13.78 -5.58
C GLY A 279 -5.15 -13.97 -4.48
N ILE A 280 -4.67 -12.86 -3.90
CA ILE A 280 -3.64 -12.86 -2.86
C ILE A 280 -4.20 -12.33 -1.55
N ASN A 281 -3.96 -13.05 -0.45
CA ASN A 281 -4.25 -12.58 0.91
C ASN A 281 -2.96 -12.08 1.58
N LEU A 282 -2.84 -10.77 1.79
CA LEU A 282 -1.74 -10.17 2.54
C LEU A 282 -2.19 -9.95 3.99
N HIS A 283 -1.72 -10.81 4.89
CA HIS A 283 -2.04 -10.78 6.31
C HIS A 283 -1.11 -9.87 7.10
N HIS A 284 0.18 -9.79 6.73
CA HIS A 284 1.11 -8.89 7.39
C HIS A 284 2.27 -8.42 6.50
N CYS A 285 2.73 -7.18 6.71
CA CYS A 285 4.03 -6.65 6.26
C CYS A 285 4.42 -5.41 7.08
N GLY A 286 5.73 -5.17 7.23
CA GLY A 286 6.32 -4.10 8.05
C GLY A 286 6.50 -2.80 7.28
N GLY A 287 5.46 -2.34 6.61
CA GLY A 287 5.44 -1.25 5.66
C GLY A 287 4.14 -1.27 4.86
N MET A 288 4.16 -0.69 3.67
CA MET A 288 3.00 -0.73 2.76
C MET A 288 2.76 -2.12 2.17
N GLY A 289 1.52 -2.39 1.78
CA GLY A 289 1.14 -3.68 1.20
C GLY A 289 1.71 -3.85 -0.20
N VAL A 290 1.25 -3.01 -1.13
CA VAL A 290 1.83 -2.85 -2.47
C VAL A 290 2.31 -1.41 -2.62
N ILE A 291 3.61 -1.19 -2.81
CA ILE A 291 4.20 0.12 -3.13
C ILE A 291 4.77 0.06 -4.55
N ALA A 292 4.17 0.83 -5.45
CA ALA A 292 4.64 1.00 -6.82
C ALA A 292 5.26 2.39 -7.02
N GLN A 293 6.42 2.45 -7.67
CA GLN A 293 7.07 3.70 -8.06
C GLN A 293 7.54 3.65 -9.53
N ARG A 294 7.36 4.75 -10.28
CA ARG A 294 7.82 4.91 -11.68
C ARG A 294 7.38 3.78 -12.64
N SER A 295 6.22 3.18 -12.36
CA SER A 295 5.75 1.96 -13.01
C SER A 295 4.46 2.21 -13.80
N ALA A 296 4.07 1.26 -14.66
CA ALA A 296 2.89 1.37 -15.52
C ALA A 296 2.06 0.08 -15.56
N ASP A 297 0.78 0.20 -15.93
CA ASP A 297 -0.13 -0.93 -16.20
C ASP A 297 -0.11 -1.99 -15.07
N LEU A 298 -0.72 -1.60 -13.95
CA LEU A 298 -0.71 -2.30 -12.66
C LEU A 298 -2.11 -2.81 -12.32
N PHE A 299 -2.28 -4.13 -12.20
CA PHE A 299 -3.59 -4.79 -12.11
C PHE A 299 -3.72 -5.64 -10.85
N LEU A 300 -4.49 -5.16 -9.88
CA LEU A 300 -4.75 -5.81 -8.59
C LEU A 300 -6.20 -6.34 -8.58
N LYS A 301 -6.38 -7.67 -8.56
CA LYS A 301 -7.71 -8.30 -8.59
C LYS A 301 -7.95 -9.30 -7.46
N ASN A 302 -9.01 -9.13 -6.68
CA ASN A 302 -9.29 -9.94 -5.48
C ASN A 302 -8.03 -10.05 -4.58
N ILE A 303 -7.37 -8.91 -4.36
CA ILE A 303 -6.36 -8.74 -3.32
C ILE A 303 -7.07 -8.51 -2.00
N ARG A 304 -6.59 -9.13 -0.92
CA ARG A 304 -7.16 -8.99 0.43
C ARG A 304 -6.07 -8.62 1.41
N VAL A 305 -6.02 -7.34 1.80
CA VAL A 305 -5.24 -6.88 2.95
C VAL A 305 -6.17 -7.00 4.16
N THR A 306 -5.95 -8.02 5.00
CA THR A 306 -6.89 -8.45 6.05
C THR A 306 -6.15 -9.26 7.14
N PRO A 307 -6.46 -9.12 8.44
CA PRO A 307 -5.77 -9.87 9.50
C PRO A 307 -5.89 -11.40 9.32
N PRO A 308 -5.00 -12.20 9.91
CA PRO A 308 -5.10 -13.66 9.85
C PRO A 308 -6.37 -14.16 10.55
N ALA A 309 -7.04 -15.14 9.93
CA ALA A 309 -8.30 -15.67 10.43
C ALA A 309 -8.21 -16.25 11.85
N GLY A 310 -9.28 -16.11 12.63
CA GLY A 310 -9.37 -16.56 14.01
C GLY A 310 -9.19 -15.47 15.08
N GLY A 311 -9.06 -14.20 14.70
CA GLY A 311 -9.05 -13.07 15.64
C GLY A 311 -7.77 -12.96 16.48
N LYS A 312 -6.65 -13.48 15.95
CA LYS A 312 -5.33 -13.48 16.60
C LYS A 312 -4.73 -12.08 16.79
N ARG A 313 -5.01 -11.20 15.84
CA ARG A 313 -4.48 -9.84 15.70
C ARG A 313 -5.60 -8.97 15.12
N ILE A 314 -5.73 -7.72 15.58
CA ILE A 314 -6.70 -6.77 15.02
C ILE A 314 -6.12 -6.03 13.80
N LEU A 315 -4.81 -5.82 13.72
CA LEU A 315 -4.20 -5.13 12.60
C LEU A 315 -3.78 -6.11 11.49
N SER A 316 -3.99 -5.74 10.22
CA SER A 316 -3.41 -6.44 9.07
C SER A 316 -1.95 -6.01 8.87
N ILE A 317 -1.71 -4.91 8.16
CA ILE A 317 -0.36 -4.41 7.85
C ILE A 317 -0.09 -3.03 8.48
N THR A 318 1.19 -2.64 8.57
CA THR A 318 1.60 -1.51 9.41
C THR A 318 1.63 -0.14 8.71
N ALA A 319 1.16 -0.05 7.46
CA ALA A 319 1.00 1.19 6.72
C ALA A 319 -0.14 1.05 5.67
N ASP A 320 -0.04 1.76 4.56
CA ASP A 320 -1.00 1.83 3.45
C ASP A 320 -1.19 0.47 2.76
N ALA A 321 -2.42 0.09 2.41
CA ALA A 321 -2.70 -1.19 1.74
C ALA A 321 -2.13 -1.25 0.32
N THR A 322 -2.26 -0.15 -0.43
CA THR A 322 -1.63 0.05 -1.74
C THR A 322 -1.16 1.51 -1.87
N HIS A 323 -0.16 1.77 -2.71
CA HIS A 323 0.42 3.11 -2.85
C HIS A 323 1.16 3.22 -4.19
N PHE A 324 0.96 4.32 -4.92
CA PHE A 324 1.40 4.46 -6.31
C PHE A 324 2.02 5.85 -6.53
N VAL A 325 3.31 5.87 -6.89
CA VAL A 325 4.13 7.10 -6.98
C VAL A 325 4.69 7.28 -8.39
N ASN A 326 4.42 8.42 -9.04
CA ASN A 326 4.85 8.68 -10.42
C ASN A 326 4.51 7.49 -11.36
N CYS A 327 3.27 6.99 -11.29
CA CYS A 327 2.82 5.86 -12.10
C CYS A 327 1.99 6.30 -13.32
N THR A 328 2.11 5.54 -14.42
CA THR A 328 1.51 5.83 -15.74
C THR A 328 0.72 4.61 -16.28
N GLY A 329 0.24 4.63 -17.52
CA GLY A 329 -0.57 3.56 -18.09
C GLY A 329 -1.91 3.43 -17.36
N ARG A 330 -2.23 2.25 -16.85
CA ARG A 330 -3.40 2.03 -15.97
C ARG A 330 -3.05 1.58 -14.56
N ILE A 331 -3.91 1.90 -13.60
CA ILE A 331 -3.96 1.31 -12.27
C ILE A 331 -5.37 0.75 -12.05
N GLU A 332 -5.53 -0.56 -12.00
CA GLU A 332 -6.82 -1.21 -11.77
C GLU A 332 -6.83 -1.96 -10.43
N MET A 333 -7.79 -1.64 -9.56
CA MET A 333 -8.08 -2.34 -8.30
C MET A 333 -9.52 -2.84 -8.35
N VAL A 334 -9.70 -4.16 -8.46
CA VAL A 334 -11.00 -4.76 -8.80
C VAL A 334 -11.34 -5.94 -7.87
N ASP A 335 -12.53 -5.91 -7.27
CA ASP A 335 -13.05 -6.94 -6.35
C ASP A 335 -12.18 -7.14 -5.08
N CYS A 336 -11.45 -6.11 -4.63
CA CYS A 336 -10.47 -6.19 -3.53
C CYS A 336 -11.08 -5.91 -2.13
N LEU A 337 -10.36 -6.34 -1.08
CA LEU A 337 -10.64 -6.03 0.31
C LEU A 337 -9.41 -5.37 0.94
N PHE A 338 -9.59 -4.19 1.52
CA PHE A 338 -8.57 -3.45 2.25
C PHE A 338 -9.11 -3.12 3.64
N GLU A 339 -8.69 -3.88 4.66
CA GLU A 339 -9.21 -3.71 6.01
C GLU A 339 -8.14 -3.78 7.11
N GLN A 340 -8.39 -2.98 8.15
CA GLN A 340 -7.65 -2.96 9.41
C GLN A 340 -6.12 -2.77 9.25
N GLN A 341 -5.65 -2.19 8.15
CA GLN A 341 -4.27 -1.73 8.04
C GLN A 341 -4.06 -0.41 8.80
N LYS A 342 -2.80 0.01 8.99
CA LYS A 342 -2.49 1.22 9.77
C LYS A 342 -2.46 2.53 8.96
N ASP A 343 -2.52 2.51 7.63
CA ASP A 343 -2.73 3.72 6.80
C ASP A 343 -3.75 3.52 5.65
N ASP A 344 -3.83 4.45 4.71
CA ASP A 344 -4.90 4.50 3.71
C ASP A 344 -4.98 3.24 2.82
N ALA A 345 -6.15 2.98 2.22
CA ALA A 345 -6.32 1.81 1.34
C ALA A 345 -5.64 2.00 -0.02
N THR A 346 -5.63 3.23 -0.55
CA THR A 346 -4.67 3.64 -1.59
C THR A 346 -4.27 5.10 -1.44
N ASN A 347 -3.04 5.44 -1.86
CA ASN A 347 -2.68 6.77 -2.34
C ASN A 347 -2.13 6.65 -3.77
N ILE A 348 -2.46 7.60 -4.65
CA ILE A 348 -2.01 7.65 -6.04
C ILE A 348 -1.57 9.08 -6.34
N HIS A 349 -0.27 9.32 -6.45
CA HIS A 349 0.31 10.66 -6.55
C HIS A 349 1.61 10.69 -7.36
N GLY A 350 2.14 11.90 -7.58
CA GLY A 350 3.46 12.15 -8.12
C GLY A 350 4.41 12.76 -7.09
N LEU A 351 5.64 13.04 -7.48
CA LEU A 351 6.63 13.68 -6.62
C LEU A 351 6.79 15.17 -6.95
N TYR A 352 6.83 16.00 -5.90
CA TYR A 352 7.39 17.34 -5.97
C TYR A 352 8.83 17.34 -5.44
N ALA A 353 9.73 18.05 -6.11
CA ALA A 353 11.05 18.41 -5.58
C ALA A 353 11.13 19.94 -5.43
N LYS A 354 11.57 20.41 -4.27
CA LYS A 354 11.62 21.83 -3.93
C LYS A 354 12.83 22.51 -4.56
N ILE A 355 12.66 23.65 -5.22
CA ILE A 355 13.76 24.51 -5.67
C ILE A 355 14.44 25.14 -4.45
N THR A 356 15.70 24.77 -4.20
CA THR A 356 16.50 25.26 -3.07
C THR A 356 17.41 26.42 -3.45
N ARG A 357 17.90 26.47 -4.70
CA ARG A 357 18.78 27.54 -5.20
C ARG A 357 18.60 27.73 -6.70
N ILE A 358 18.60 28.96 -7.18
CA ILE A 358 18.78 29.29 -8.60
C ILE A 358 20.23 29.72 -8.80
N LEU A 359 20.93 29.15 -9.79
CA LEU A 359 22.37 29.30 -10.02
C LEU A 359 22.71 30.06 -11.31
N ALA A 360 21.84 29.93 -12.30
CA ALA A 360 21.83 30.67 -13.57
C ALA A 360 20.38 30.69 -14.10
N PRO A 361 20.03 31.52 -15.09
CA PRO A 361 18.66 31.59 -15.61
C PRO A 361 18.07 30.24 -16.04
N ASN A 362 18.90 29.28 -16.48
CA ASN A 362 18.50 27.92 -16.86
C ASN A 362 19.12 26.82 -15.96
N ARG A 363 19.73 27.13 -14.81
CA ARG A 363 20.36 26.12 -13.93
C ARG A 363 20.02 26.35 -12.46
N PHE A 364 19.55 25.31 -11.78
CA PHE A 364 19.03 25.39 -10.42
C PHE A 364 19.28 24.09 -9.65
N GLU A 365 19.08 24.14 -8.34
CA GLU A 365 19.21 23.04 -7.38
C GLU A 365 17.83 22.69 -6.82
N VAL A 366 17.55 21.39 -6.71
CA VAL A 366 16.29 20.89 -6.14
C VAL A 366 16.53 19.84 -5.06
N ARG A 367 15.57 19.73 -4.14
CA ARG A 367 15.57 18.80 -3.01
C ARG A 367 14.31 17.94 -2.94
N LEU A 368 14.49 16.63 -2.78
CA LEU A 368 13.49 15.71 -2.24
C LEU A 368 13.40 15.95 -0.72
N VAL A 369 12.27 16.46 -0.24
CA VAL A 369 12.19 17.04 1.12
C VAL A 369 11.76 16.02 2.18
N HIS A 370 10.78 15.15 1.88
CA HIS A 370 10.34 14.15 2.85
C HIS A 370 11.39 13.01 2.93
N PRO A 371 11.85 12.57 4.12
CA PRO A 371 12.94 11.59 4.24
C PRO A 371 12.69 10.25 3.54
N GLN A 372 11.42 9.86 3.39
CA GLN A 372 11.00 8.62 2.72
C GLN A 372 10.78 8.79 1.19
N GLN A 373 11.01 9.98 0.63
CA GLN A 373 11.15 10.19 -0.82
C GLN A 373 12.63 10.18 -1.25
N ALA A 374 13.57 10.33 -0.32
CA ALA A 374 14.98 10.53 -0.62
C ALA A 374 15.56 9.33 -1.41
N GLY A 375 16.16 9.64 -2.57
CA GLY A 375 16.77 8.71 -3.51
C GLY A 375 15.82 8.14 -4.56
N VAL A 376 14.53 8.51 -4.52
CA VAL A 376 13.55 8.18 -5.56
C VAL A 376 13.72 9.15 -6.72
N ASP A 377 14.78 8.94 -7.51
CA ASP A 377 15.12 9.80 -8.65
C ASP A 377 14.00 9.76 -9.71
N PHE A 378 13.56 10.93 -10.17
CA PHE A 378 12.51 11.06 -11.19
C PHE A 378 12.82 12.07 -12.30
N ILE A 379 13.92 12.80 -12.20
CA ILE A 379 14.30 13.87 -13.14
C ILE A 379 15.50 13.38 -13.97
N LYS A 380 15.35 13.34 -15.29
CA LYS A 380 16.39 12.91 -16.25
C LYS A 380 16.49 13.88 -17.43
N SER A 381 17.53 13.76 -18.24
CA SER A 381 17.59 14.49 -19.52
C SER A 381 16.36 14.15 -20.37
N GLY A 382 15.76 15.17 -20.97
CA GLY A 382 14.49 15.07 -21.70
C GLY A 382 13.23 15.20 -20.83
N THR A 383 13.28 15.03 -19.50
CA THR A 383 12.11 15.20 -18.61
C THR A 383 11.46 16.56 -18.84
N ARG A 384 10.13 16.56 -18.93
CA ARG A 384 9.32 17.77 -19.00
C ARG A 384 8.87 18.11 -17.58
N LEU A 385 9.46 19.15 -17.00
CA LEU A 385 9.09 19.63 -15.69
C LEU A 385 7.85 20.51 -15.77
N GLU A 386 6.91 20.28 -14.87
CA GLU A 386 5.93 21.28 -14.45
C GLU A 386 6.56 22.16 -13.37
N LEU A 387 6.40 23.48 -13.47
CA LEU A 387 6.93 24.45 -12.51
C LEU A 387 5.77 25.07 -11.71
N ASN A 388 5.78 24.95 -10.39
CA ASN A 388 4.63 25.27 -9.53
C ASN A 388 5.00 26.17 -8.34
N ASP A 389 4.18 27.19 -8.11
CA ASP A 389 4.23 28.07 -6.94
C ASP A 389 4.05 27.26 -5.65
N GLY A 390 4.99 27.42 -4.72
CA GLY A 390 5.04 26.65 -3.48
C GLY A 390 3.78 26.76 -2.59
N PRO A 391 3.27 27.97 -2.29
CA PRO A 391 2.09 28.17 -1.42
C PRO A 391 0.72 27.87 -2.05
N SER A 392 0.54 28.05 -3.36
CA SER A 392 -0.77 28.01 -4.04
C SER A 392 -1.03 26.74 -4.87
N LEU A 393 0.03 25.99 -5.20
CA LEU A 393 0.00 24.89 -6.18
C LEU A 393 -0.45 25.31 -7.59
N GLN A 394 -0.32 26.60 -7.93
CA GLN A 394 -0.53 27.09 -9.30
C GLN A 394 0.70 26.82 -10.16
N ARG A 395 0.49 26.38 -11.41
CA ARG A 395 1.56 26.16 -12.38
C ARG A 395 1.91 27.46 -13.11
N HIS A 396 3.15 27.93 -12.96
CA HIS A 396 3.73 29.00 -13.77
C HIS A 396 3.93 28.58 -15.23
N GLY A 397 4.49 27.38 -15.44
CA GLY A 397 4.76 26.88 -16.79
C GLY A 397 5.35 25.48 -16.85
N PHE A 398 6.09 25.23 -17.92
CA PHE A 398 6.87 24.00 -18.13
C PHE A 398 8.28 24.33 -18.57
N ALA A 399 9.24 23.47 -18.24
CA ALA A 399 10.59 23.50 -18.82
C ALA A 399 11.03 22.09 -19.25
N ARG A 400 11.90 21.99 -20.25
CA ARG A 400 12.54 20.72 -20.61
C ARG A 400 13.95 20.66 -20.02
N VAL A 401 14.25 19.54 -19.37
CA VAL A 401 15.55 19.25 -18.77
C VAL A 401 16.55 18.88 -19.86
N LYS A 402 17.63 19.65 -19.94
CA LYS A 402 18.78 19.41 -20.80
C LYS A 402 19.72 18.39 -20.15
N SER A 403 20.03 18.57 -18.87
CA SER A 403 20.93 17.69 -18.11
C SER A 403 20.66 17.72 -16.61
N VAL A 404 21.08 16.67 -15.91
CA VAL A 404 21.01 16.55 -14.44
C VAL A 404 22.36 16.14 -13.86
N GLU A 405 22.65 16.60 -12.65
CA GLU A 405 23.84 16.27 -11.87
C GLU A 405 23.37 15.96 -10.43
N ARG A 406 23.28 14.67 -10.12
CA ARG A 406 22.80 14.18 -8.80
C ARG A 406 23.91 14.32 -7.77
N ILE A 407 23.73 15.21 -6.79
CA ILE A 407 24.73 15.44 -5.74
C ILE A 407 24.67 14.32 -4.69
N ASN A 408 23.46 13.96 -4.25
CA ASN A 408 23.21 12.89 -3.28
C ASN A 408 21.75 12.41 -3.36
N LYS A 409 21.29 11.60 -2.41
CA LYS A 409 19.90 11.07 -2.38
C LYS A 409 18.81 12.14 -2.21
N GLU A 410 19.14 13.34 -1.74
CA GLU A 410 18.16 14.42 -1.54
C GLU A 410 18.31 15.52 -2.59
N MET A 411 19.56 15.83 -2.99
CA MET A 411 19.90 17.01 -3.79
C MET A 411 20.29 16.68 -5.24
N THR A 412 19.68 17.35 -6.21
CA THR A 412 20.03 17.26 -7.64
C THR A 412 20.13 18.66 -8.26
N LEU A 413 21.13 18.87 -9.10
CA LEU A 413 21.22 20.05 -9.97
C LEU A 413 20.56 19.74 -11.32
N VAL A 414 19.79 20.70 -11.82
CA VAL A 414 19.03 20.61 -13.07
C VAL A 414 19.46 21.76 -13.97
N GLU A 415 19.76 21.45 -15.23
CA GLU A 415 19.88 22.46 -16.29
C GLU A 415 18.72 22.27 -17.30
N THR A 416 18.06 23.36 -17.68
CA THR A 416 16.98 23.37 -18.68
C THR A 416 17.45 23.90 -20.03
N GLU A 417 16.74 23.53 -21.11
CA GLU A 417 17.06 23.95 -22.48
C GLU A 417 16.89 25.46 -22.70
N ALA A 418 15.95 26.07 -21.98
CA ALA A 418 15.66 27.50 -21.96
C ALA A 418 15.73 28.03 -20.51
N PRO A 419 15.83 29.35 -20.31
CA PRO A 419 15.65 29.96 -19.00
C PRO A 419 14.31 29.57 -18.35
N LEU A 420 14.30 29.57 -17.02
CA LEU A 420 13.07 29.54 -16.22
C LEU A 420 12.26 30.83 -16.44
N PRO A 421 10.92 30.79 -16.27
CA PRO A 421 10.09 31.98 -16.13
C PRO A 421 10.59 32.89 -14.99
N GLU A 422 10.45 34.22 -15.15
CA GLU A 422 10.96 35.23 -14.21
C GLU A 422 10.27 35.21 -12.84
N ASP A 423 9.09 34.58 -12.76
CA ASP A 423 8.28 34.41 -11.55
C ASP A 423 8.63 33.15 -10.72
N ILE A 424 9.57 32.32 -11.16
CA ILE A 424 10.07 31.16 -10.38
C ILE A 424 11.05 31.61 -9.29
N VAL A 425 10.79 31.19 -8.05
CA VAL A 425 11.57 31.56 -6.86
C VAL A 425 12.10 30.35 -6.07
N VAL A 426 13.08 30.61 -5.20
CA VAL A 426 13.52 29.63 -4.20
C VAL A 426 12.40 29.45 -3.18
N GLY A 427 11.79 28.27 -3.15
CA GLY A 427 10.54 28.03 -2.45
C GLY A 427 9.63 27.08 -3.20
N ASP A 428 9.59 27.25 -4.53
CA ASP A 428 8.72 26.56 -5.48
C ASP A 428 9.04 25.08 -5.66
N SER A 429 8.19 24.38 -6.40
CA SER A 429 8.32 22.94 -6.61
C SER A 429 8.16 22.51 -8.06
N ILE A 430 9.01 21.57 -8.46
CA ILE A 430 8.96 20.92 -9.77
C ILE A 430 8.41 19.51 -9.65
N ALA A 431 7.68 19.06 -10.66
CA ALA A 431 7.28 17.66 -10.84
C ALA A 431 7.55 17.23 -12.28
N ASP A 432 7.71 15.93 -12.54
CA ASP A 432 7.63 15.43 -13.92
C ASP A 432 6.17 15.53 -14.37
N ALA A 433 5.93 16.31 -15.42
CA ALA A 433 4.59 16.63 -15.90
C ALA A 433 3.84 15.42 -16.48
N ASP A 434 4.59 14.40 -16.92
CA ASP A 434 4.08 13.28 -17.70
C ASP A 434 4.05 11.97 -16.87
N ALA A 435 4.69 11.93 -15.68
CA ALA A 435 4.88 10.71 -14.89
C ALA A 435 3.73 10.30 -13.94
N ASN A 436 2.83 11.19 -13.53
CA ASN A 436 1.68 10.87 -12.66
C ASN A 436 0.36 11.00 -13.44
N THR A 437 0.21 10.13 -14.42
CA THR A 437 -0.79 10.25 -15.49
C THR A 437 -1.63 8.99 -15.69
N ALA A 438 -1.49 7.98 -14.81
CA ALA A 438 -2.22 6.73 -14.92
C ALA A 438 -3.75 6.91 -14.88
N ASP A 439 -4.46 6.26 -15.81
CA ASP A 439 -5.91 6.07 -15.72
C ASP A 439 -6.22 5.06 -14.62
N VAL A 440 -7.12 5.41 -13.69
CA VAL A 440 -7.41 4.62 -12.48
C VAL A 440 -8.81 4.03 -12.53
N LEU A 441 -8.94 2.75 -12.24
CA LEU A 441 -10.21 2.08 -11.95
C LEU A 441 -10.16 1.46 -10.55
N ILE A 442 -11.02 1.92 -9.64
CA ILE A 442 -11.25 1.29 -8.34
C ILE A 442 -12.70 0.80 -8.32
N ARG A 443 -12.90 -0.53 -8.32
CA ARG A 443 -14.23 -1.13 -8.51
C ARG A 443 -14.53 -2.31 -7.60
N ASN A 444 -15.75 -2.34 -7.06
CA ASN A 444 -16.28 -3.40 -6.18
C ASN A 444 -15.45 -3.64 -4.91
N CYS A 445 -14.56 -2.70 -4.54
CA CYS A 445 -13.67 -2.86 -3.40
C CYS A 445 -14.39 -2.58 -2.07
N VAL A 446 -13.97 -3.25 -1.01
CA VAL A 446 -14.40 -2.98 0.37
C VAL A 446 -13.23 -2.40 1.15
N ILE A 447 -13.43 -1.20 1.72
CA ILE A 447 -12.40 -0.41 2.42
C ILE A 447 -12.94 -0.08 3.81
N ARG A 448 -12.39 -0.69 4.88
CA ARG A 448 -12.99 -0.57 6.22
C ARG A 448 -12.05 -0.76 7.41
N GLY A 449 -12.36 -0.09 8.52
CA GLY A 449 -11.78 -0.32 9.85
C GLY A 449 -10.29 0.00 10.01
N ASN A 450 -9.62 0.42 8.94
CA ASN A 450 -8.23 0.87 8.94
C ASN A 450 -8.09 2.24 9.63
N ARG A 451 -6.91 2.54 10.17
CA ARG A 451 -6.42 3.93 10.19
C ARG A 451 -5.91 4.20 8.76
N ALA A 452 -6.01 5.37 8.13
CA ALA A 452 -6.64 6.61 8.55
C ALA A 452 -7.79 7.00 7.61
N ARG A 453 -7.50 7.33 6.34
CA ARG A 453 -8.47 7.66 5.29
C ARG A 453 -8.82 6.40 4.49
N GLY A 454 -9.82 6.51 3.61
CA GLY A 454 -10.13 5.49 2.61
C GLY A 454 -9.13 5.52 1.48
N ILE A 455 -9.29 6.44 0.53
CA ILE A 455 -8.42 6.58 -0.64
C ILE A 455 -7.99 8.02 -0.88
N LEU A 456 -6.72 8.22 -1.24
CA LEU A 456 -6.16 9.48 -1.71
C LEU A 456 -6.06 9.45 -3.23
N LEU A 457 -6.65 10.46 -3.88
CA LEU A 457 -6.76 10.56 -5.33
C LEU A 457 -5.98 11.78 -5.84
N GLY A 458 -4.81 11.52 -6.44
CA GLY A 458 -3.92 12.54 -6.98
C GLY A 458 -3.41 12.28 -8.41
N SER A 459 -3.87 11.22 -9.10
CA SER A 459 -3.53 11.05 -10.52
C SER A 459 -4.09 12.19 -11.38
N ARG A 460 -3.35 12.52 -12.45
CA ARG A 460 -3.81 13.43 -13.51
C ARG A 460 -4.39 12.72 -14.72
N GLY A 461 -4.35 11.39 -14.74
CA GLY A 461 -5.19 10.58 -15.63
C GLY A 461 -6.66 10.63 -15.21
N LYS A 462 -7.50 9.90 -15.94
CA LYS A 462 -8.92 9.76 -15.65
C LYS A 462 -9.13 8.74 -14.53
N MET A 463 -9.95 9.07 -13.54
CA MET A 463 -10.22 8.17 -12.41
C MET A 463 -11.70 7.79 -12.31
N VAL A 464 -11.98 6.48 -12.20
CA VAL A 464 -13.32 5.92 -12.02
C VAL A 464 -13.36 5.10 -10.74
N ILE A 465 -14.18 5.54 -9.79
CA ILE A 465 -14.38 4.95 -8.46
C ILE A 465 -15.82 4.45 -8.42
N GLU A 466 -16.07 3.18 -8.74
CA GLU A 466 -17.42 2.64 -8.94
C GLU A 466 -17.79 1.41 -8.10
N GLY A 467 -18.97 1.43 -7.46
CA GLY A 467 -19.53 0.26 -6.76
C GLY A 467 -18.80 -0.16 -5.48
N ASN A 468 -17.91 0.67 -4.93
CA ASN A 468 -17.12 0.35 -3.74
C ASN A 468 -17.92 0.57 -2.45
N THR A 469 -17.48 -0.05 -1.35
CA THR A 469 -18.02 0.20 0.00
C THR A 469 -16.93 0.74 0.91
N PHE A 470 -17.15 1.91 1.50
CA PHE A 470 -16.24 2.58 2.43
C PHE A 470 -16.83 2.57 3.85
N HIS A 471 -15.99 2.34 4.87
CA HIS A 471 -16.34 2.42 6.28
C HIS A 471 -15.09 2.83 7.10
N THR A 472 -14.73 4.11 7.03
CA THR A 472 -13.41 4.63 7.42
C THR A 472 -13.49 5.67 8.55
N PRO A 473 -12.52 5.73 9.48
CA PRO A 473 -12.50 6.73 10.54
C PRO A 473 -12.12 8.12 10.04
N GLY A 474 -11.27 8.22 9.02
CA GLY A 474 -11.05 9.45 8.27
C GLY A 474 -11.99 9.61 7.07
N ALA A 475 -11.72 10.62 6.26
CA ALA A 475 -12.41 10.84 4.99
C ALA A 475 -12.31 9.58 4.11
N ALA A 476 -13.42 9.17 3.50
CA ALA A 476 -13.47 8.00 2.63
C ALA A 476 -12.73 8.27 1.31
N ILE A 477 -12.81 9.50 0.79
CA ILE A 477 -12.06 9.96 -0.38
C ILE A 477 -11.42 11.31 -0.06
N LEU A 478 -10.13 11.44 -0.35
CA LEU A 478 -9.32 12.62 -0.07
C LEU A 478 -8.57 13.08 -1.33
N PHE A 479 -8.72 14.35 -1.69
CA PHE A 479 -7.91 15.02 -2.71
C PHE A 479 -6.80 15.82 -1.99
N GLU A 480 -5.64 15.20 -1.75
CA GLU A 480 -4.50 15.81 -1.00
C GLU A 480 -3.44 16.40 -1.96
N GLY A 481 -2.16 16.17 -1.69
CA GLY A 481 -1.00 16.74 -2.39
C GLY A 481 -0.60 18.13 -1.90
N ASP A 482 0.69 18.33 -1.63
CA ASP A 482 1.28 19.59 -1.18
C ASP A 482 2.76 19.72 -1.57
N SER A 483 3.29 20.95 -1.52
CA SER A 483 4.71 21.31 -1.66
C SER A 483 5.27 21.96 -0.39
N ARG A 484 4.87 21.45 0.78
CA ARG A 484 5.23 22.01 2.11
C ARG A 484 5.71 20.97 3.14
N TYR A 485 5.20 19.74 3.09
CA TYR A 485 5.51 18.69 4.06
C TYR A 485 5.61 17.31 3.40
N TRP A 486 4.55 16.86 2.72
CA TRP A 486 4.55 15.57 2.04
C TRP A 486 5.27 15.62 0.70
N PHE A 487 5.25 16.77 0.00
CA PHE A 487 5.85 16.92 -1.34
C PHE A 487 5.28 15.92 -2.36
N GLU A 488 3.96 15.74 -2.30
CA GLU A 488 3.20 14.87 -3.19
C GLU A 488 2.46 15.71 -4.24
N GLN A 489 2.76 15.48 -5.51
CA GLN A 489 2.08 16.12 -6.61
C GLN A 489 0.73 15.44 -6.87
N ALA A 490 -0.31 16.25 -6.95
CA ALA A 490 -1.69 15.83 -7.19
C ALA A 490 -2.40 16.83 -8.13
N GLY A 491 -3.65 17.17 -7.84
CA GLY A 491 -4.46 18.07 -8.65
C GLY A 491 -5.14 17.33 -9.78
N VAL A 492 -6.30 16.74 -9.49
CA VAL A 492 -7.01 15.81 -10.41
C VAL A 492 -7.56 16.50 -11.66
N ARG A 493 -7.84 15.74 -12.72
CA ARG A 493 -8.22 16.27 -14.05
C ARG A 493 -9.52 15.73 -14.63
N ASP A 494 -9.88 14.48 -14.32
CA ASP A 494 -11.20 13.88 -14.57
C ASP A 494 -11.45 12.82 -13.49
N VAL A 495 -12.52 12.95 -12.71
CA VAL A 495 -12.89 11.98 -11.67
C VAL A 495 -14.38 11.68 -11.72
N VAL A 496 -14.74 10.39 -11.68
CA VAL A 496 -16.11 9.90 -11.53
C VAL A 496 -16.18 9.00 -10.29
N ILE A 497 -16.99 9.40 -9.31
CA ILE A 497 -17.29 8.67 -8.07
C ILE A 497 -18.76 8.29 -8.13
N ARG A 498 -19.08 7.02 -8.39
CA ARG A 498 -20.46 6.58 -8.64
C ARG A 498 -20.85 5.24 -8.05
N ASP A 499 -22.14 5.09 -7.73
CA ASP A 499 -22.72 3.84 -7.22
C ASP A 499 -22.04 3.27 -5.95
N ASN A 500 -21.20 4.04 -5.27
CA ASN A 500 -20.52 3.63 -4.05
C ASN A 500 -21.47 3.70 -2.84
N THR A 501 -21.17 2.91 -1.81
CA THR A 501 -21.78 3.06 -0.48
C THR A 501 -20.74 3.62 0.50
N PHE A 502 -21.02 4.81 1.03
CA PHE A 502 -20.26 5.42 2.11
C PHE A 502 -20.98 5.12 3.44
N ASP A 503 -20.52 4.08 4.14
CA ASP A 503 -21.16 3.57 5.35
C ASP A 503 -20.53 4.18 6.60
N ASN A 504 -21.20 5.17 7.20
CA ASN A 504 -20.82 5.82 8.46
C ASN A 504 -19.39 6.37 8.49
N CYS A 505 -18.84 6.78 7.33
CA CYS A 505 -17.45 7.23 7.21
C CYS A 505 -17.18 8.53 7.98
N ASN A 506 -15.89 8.81 8.20
CA ASN A 506 -15.39 9.94 9.00
C ASN A 506 -15.85 9.91 10.48
N TYR A 507 -15.80 8.72 11.10
CA TYR A 507 -16.17 8.49 12.51
C TYR A 507 -14.99 8.62 13.51
N GLY A 508 -13.79 8.89 13.01
CA GLY A 508 -12.59 9.21 13.79
C GLY A 508 -12.10 10.62 13.50
N VAL A 509 -10.78 10.83 13.55
CA VAL A 509 -10.18 12.18 13.55
C VAL A 509 -9.44 12.58 12.27
N TRP A 510 -9.33 11.69 11.28
CA TRP A 510 -8.54 11.92 10.05
C TRP A 510 -9.37 12.50 8.88
N GLY A 511 -10.25 13.46 9.19
CA GLY A 511 -11.01 14.20 8.18
C GLY A 511 -12.14 15.06 8.75
N ASN A 512 -12.63 15.97 7.92
CA ASN A 512 -13.71 16.93 8.26
C ASN A 512 -15.02 16.62 7.52
N ALA A 513 -15.02 15.68 6.57
CA ALA A 513 -16.15 15.30 5.75
C ALA A 513 -15.95 13.89 5.17
N CYS A 514 -17.02 13.28 4.65
CA CYS A 514 -16.94 11.98 3.98
C CYS A 514 -16.03 12.01 2.73
N ILE A 515 -16.13 13.06 1.92
CA ILE A 515 -15.25 13.35 0.77
C ILE A 515 -14.68 14.76 0.95
N GLN A 516 -13.36 14.96 0.86
CA GLN A 516 -12.77 16.30 1.07
C GLN A 516 -11.55 16.63 0.20
N VAL A 517 -11.24 17.92 0.08
CA VAL A 517 -9.94 18.44 -0.38
C VAL A 517 -9.03 18.68 0.84
N GLY A 518 -7.87 18.02 0.84
CA GLY A 518 -6.77 18.24 1.80
C GLY A 518 -5.58 19.02 1.21
N SER A 519 -5.56 19.27 -0.11
CA SER A 519 -4.42 19.85 -0.83
C SER A 519 -3.83 21.09 -0.14
N GLY A 520 -2.49 21.14 -0.03
CA GLY A 520 -1.74 22.06 0.84
C GLY A 520 -1.73 23.55 0.47
N ILE A 521 -2.77 24.04 -0.19
CA ILE A 521 -2.96 25.41 -0.67
C ILE A 521 -3.17 26.35 0.52
N GLU A 522 -2.32 27.36 0.65
CA GLU A 522 -2.43 28.40 1.68
C GLU A 522 -3.69 29.27 1.50
N LYS A 523 -4.24 29.77 2.61
CA LYS A 523 -5.62 30.24 2.69
C LYS A 523 -5.94 31.39 1.73
N GLU A 524 -4.99 32.31 1.52
CA GLU A 524 -5.14 33.47 0.63
C GLU A 524 -5.21 33.08 -0.85
N PHE A 525 -4.37 32.13 -1.30
CA PHE A 525 -4.35 31.67 -2.69
C PHE A 525 -5.48 30.70 -3.05
N ARG A 526 -6.27 30.21 -2.08
CA ARG A 526 -7.42 29.33 -2.38
C ARG A 526 -8.41 29.98 -3.35
N SER A 527 -8.56 31.30 -3.24
CA SER A 527 -9.41 32.13 -4.10
C SER A 527 -9.07 32.02 -5.59
N THR A 528 -7.80 31.91 -5.95
CA THR A 528 -7.29 31.87 -7.33
C THR A 528 -6.86 30.46 -7.77
N SER A 529 -6.46 29.58 -6.85
CA SER A 529 -6.04 28.22 -7.19
C SER A 529 -7.22 27.34 -7.61
N ARG A 530 -7.02 26.58 -8.69
CA ARG A 530 -7.96 25.57 -9.23
C ARG A 530 -7.17 24.28 -9.45
N TYR A 531 -6.68 23.71 -8.36
CA TYR A 531 -5.75 22.60 -8.36
C TYR A 531 -6.43 21.28 -8.75
N ASN A 532 -7.65 21.04 -8.27
CA ASN A 532 -8.47 19.86 -8.56
C ASN A 532 -9.58 20.21 -9.55
N ARG A 533 -9.86 19.35 -10.55
CA ARG A 533 -10.82 19.67 -11.63
C ARG A 533 -11.68 18.49 -12.08
N ASN A 534 -12.87 18.81 -12.61
CA ASN A 534 -13.83 17.88 -13.24
C ASN A 534 -14.19 16.67 -12.35
N ILE A 535 -14.63 16.93 -11.12
CA ILE A 535 -15.05 15.91 -10.15
C ILE A 535 -16.57 15.70 -10.25
N ARG A 536 -16.99 14.47 -10.58
CA ARG A 536 -18.40 14.05 -10.65
C ARG A 536 -18.69 13.02 -9.57
N ILE A 537 -19.72 13.27 -8.76
CA ILE A 537 -20.16 12.45 -7.63
C ILE A 537 -21.64 12.13 -7.84
N GLU A 538 -21.94 10.96 -8.40
CA GLU A 538 -23.26 10.63 -8.97
C GLU A 538 -23.83 9.30 -8.42
N ASN A 539 -25.12 9.27 -8.07
CA ASN A 539 -25.84 8.03 -7.71
C ASN A 539 -25.22 7.20 -6.53
N ASN A 540 -24.47 7.81 -5.63
CA ASN A 540 -23.90 7.14 -4.45
C ASN A 540 -24.90 7.10 -3.28
N LEU A 541 -24.74 6.13 -2.38
CA LEU A 541 -25.47 6.04 -1.11
C LEU A 541 -24.58 6.49 0.04
N PHE A 542 -24.91 7.61 0.67
CA PHE A 542 -24.31 8.04 1.93
C PHE A 542 -25.16 7.54 3.10
N ARG A 543 -24.54 6.83 4.05
CA ARG A 543 -25.17 6.42 5.32
C ARG A 543 -24.47 7.18 6.44
N VAL A 544 -25.17 8.05 7.16
CA VAL A 544 -24.54 8.98 8.11
C VAL A 544 -25.18 8.92 9.50
N PHE A 545 -24.31 8.93 10.51
CA PHE A 545 -24.64 8.94 11.93
C PHE A 545 -24.53 10.33 12.57
N SER A 546 -23.92 11.29 11.87
CA SER A 546 -23.52 12.60 12.40
C SER A 546 -23.89 13.76 11.46
N PRO A 547 -23.91 15.01 11.96
CA PRO A 547 -24.11 16.23 11.16
C PRO A 547 -22.85 16.67 10.40
N LEU A 548 -21.84 15.80 10.25
CA LEU A 548 -20.61 16.11 9.52
C LEU A 548 -20.90 16.20 8.00
N PRO A 549 -20.22 17.10 7.26
CA PRO A 549 -20.44 17.26 5.83
C PRO A 549 -20.21 15.97 5.03
N LEU A 550 -21.00 15.80 3.97
CA LEU A 550 -20.72 14.84 2.91
C LEU A 550 -19.51 15.32 2.10
N LEU A 551 -19.47 16.61 1.75
CA LEU A 551 -18.37 17.24 1.00
C LEU A 551 -17.72 18.39 1.78
N SER A 552 -16.38 18.45 1.80
CA SER A 552 -15.60 19.64 2.20
C SER A 552 -14.58 20.00 1.11
N MET A 553 -14.86 21.04 0.32
CA MET A 553 -14.19 21.31 -0.95
C MET A 553 -13.70 22.77 -1.04
N TYR A 554 -12.50 22.96 -1.58
CA TYR A 554 -11.98 24.27 -1.98
C TYR A 554 -11.03 24.16 -3.16
N SER A 555 -10.87 25.25 -3.92
CA SER A 555 -9.96 25.32 -5.06
C SER A 555 -10.25 24.27 -6.14
N VAL A 556 -11.54 23.99 -6.36
CA VAL A 556 -12.05 23.07 -7.39
C VAL A 556 -12.62 23.86 -8.57
N ASP A 557 -12.39 23.38 -9.80
CA ASP A 557 -13.07 23.83 -11.01
C ASP A 557 -13.86 22.66 -11.64
N GLY A 558 -15.19 22.80 -11.72
CA GLY A 558 -16.06 21.73 -12.24
C GLY A 558 -16.31 20.66 -11.18
N LEU A 559 -17.24 20.92 -10.26
CA LEU A 559 -17.70 19.96 -9.26
C LEU A 559 -19.18 19.67 -9.49
N THR A 560 -19.54 18.39 -9.62
CA THR A 560 -20.93 17.94 -9.78
C THR A 560 -21.29 16.92 -8.70
N PHE A 561 -22.36 17.18 -7.94
CA PHE A 561 -22.95 16.24 -6.98
C PHE A 561 -24.46 16.13 -7.27
N VAL A 562 -24.89 14.98 -7.81
CA VAL A 562 -26.25 14.76 -8.36
C VAL A 562 -26.75 13.34 -8.09
N ASP A 563 -28.07 13.14 -8.07
CA ASP A 563 -28.75 11.84 -7.92
C ASP A 563 -28.42 10.98 -6.65
N ASN A 564 -27.49 11.43 -5.81
CA ASN A 564 -27.05 10.76 -4.59
C ASN A 564 -28.19 10.57 -3.57
N GLN A 565 -28.01 9.66 -2.62
CA GLN A 565 -29.00 9.23 -1.64
C GLN A 565 -28.45 9.31 -0.22
N LEU A 566 -29.32 9.58 0.77
CA LEU A 566 -28.94 9.73 2.18
C LEU A 566 -29.79 8.85 3.11
N GLU A 567 -29.14 7.95 3.86
CA GLU A 567 -29.71 7.13 4.93
C GLU A 567 -29.19 7.64 6.29
N ARG A 568 -30.07 7.86 7.27
CA ARG A 568 -29.64 8.15 8.66
C ARG A 568 -29.40 6.86 9.45
N THR A 569 -28.35 6.85 10.26
CA THR A 569 -27.94 5.73 11.11
C THR A 569 -27.67 6.19 12.54
N GLU A 570 -27.50 5.23 13.44
CA GLU A 570 -27.19 5.42 14.87
C GLU A 570 -25.90 4.64 15.22
N ALA A 571 -24.96 4.53 14.27
CA ALA A 571 -23.82 3.60 14.34
C ALA A 571 -22.73 4.02 15.36
N TYR A 572 -22.68 5.31 15.69
CA TYR A 572 -21.80 5.93 16.69
C TYR A 572 -22.56 7.10 17.35
N PRO A 573 -22.12 7.58 18.53
CA PRO A 573 -22.68 8.76 19.17
C PRO A 573 -22.64 10.00 18.27
N VAL A 574 -23.71 10.79 18.26
CA VAL A 574 -23.75 12.08 17.54
C VAL A 574 -22.84 13.10 18.24
N PRO A 575 -21.89 13.76 17.56
CA PRO A 575 -21.14 14.86 18.15
C PRO A 575 -22.05 16.03 18.54
N GLU A 576 -21.90 16.54 19.76
CA GLU A 576 -22.67 17.67 20.28
C GLU A 576 -22.34 18.99 19.56
N GLU A 577 -23.23 19.98 19.70
CA GLU A 577 -23.06 21.39 19.29
C GLU A 577 -22.70 21.67 17.81
N LYS A 578 -23.05 20.79 16.87
CA LYS A 578 -22.87 21.03 15.42
C LYS A 578 -24.18 21.19 14.66
N GLU A 579 -24.40 22.40 14.14
CA GLU A 579 -25.37 22.67 13.07
C GLU A 579 -25.04 21.82 11.83
N GLU A 580 -26.02 21.13 11.28
CA GLU A 580 -25.81 20.26 10.12
C GLU A 580 -25.53 21.06 8.84
N LYS A 581 -24.40 20.76 8.20
CA LYS A 581 -23.98 21.34 6.92
C LYS A 581 -23.47 20.23 6.01
N LEU A 582 -24.36 19.64 5.21
CA LEU A 582 -24.04 18.56 4.27
C LEU A 582 -22.92 18.92 3.28
N PHE A 583 -22.76 20.21 2.97
CA PHE A 583 -21.77 20.72 2.03
C PHE A 583 -21.03 21.92 2.62
N VAL A 584 -19.69 21.86 2.63
CA VAL A 584 -18.81 22.99 2.91
C VAL A 584 -17.97 23.23 1.66
N ILE A 585 -18.39 24.17 0.81
CA ILE A 585 -17.73 24.44 -0.47
C ILE A 585 -17.35 25.92 -0.51
N THR A 586 -16.06 26.22 -0.66
CA THR A 586 -15.55 27.59 -0.77
C THR A 586 -14.60 27.73 -1.96
N ASN A 587 -14.33 28.95 -2.41
CA ASN A 587 -13.25 29.25 -3.36
C ASN A 587 -13.18 28.31 -4.59
N SER A 588 -14.34 27.98 -5.18
CA SER A 588 -14.47 26.96 -6.24
C SER A 588 -15.46 27.44 -7.29
N GLU A 589 -15.28 26.98 -8.53
CA GLU A 589 -16.04 27.43 -9.71
C GLU A 589 -16.70 26.25 -10.43
N ASN A 590 -17.71 26.55 -11.27
CA ASN A 590 -18.47 25.56 -12.03
C ASN A 590 -19.03 24.43 -11.13
N VAL A 591 -19.59 24.83 -9.98
CA VAL A 591 -20.14 23.93 -8.95
C VAL A 591 -21.64 23.72 -9.18
N LYS A 592 -22.06 22.46 -9.37
CA LYS A 592 -23.46 22.02 -9.32
C LYS A 592 -23.62 21.02 -8.18
N VAL A 593 -24.47 21.32 -7.20
CA VAL A 593 -24.80 20.43 -6.08
C VAL A 593 -26.32 20.37 -5.92
N GLU A 594 -26.85 19.16 -5.75
CA GLU A 594 -28.24 18.87 -5.42
C GLU A 594 -28.30 18.17 -4.06
N ASP A 595 -29.34 18.44 -3.26
CA ASP A 595 -29.54 17.74 -2.00
C ASP A 595 -29.78 16.23 -2.24
N PRO A 596 -29.14 15.35 -1.46
CA PRO A 596 -29.27 13.91 -1.65
C PRO A 596 -30.67 13.44 -1.27
N ARG A 597 -31.23 12.52 -2.06
CA ARG A 597 -32.57 11.99 -1.83
C ARG A 597 -32.60 11.15 -0.55
N MET A 598 -33.39 11.58 0.44
CA MET A 598 -33.60 10.83 1.68
C MET A 598 -34.21 9.45 1.38
N VAL A 599 -33.58 8.38 1.88
CA VAL A 599 -34.06 6.99 1.72
C VAL A 599 -34.27 6.31 3.06
N SER A 600 -35.41 5.65 3.21
CA SER A 600 -35.71 4.85 4.41
C SER A 600 -35.10 3.45 4.34
N LYS A 601 -34.84 2.86 5.52
CA LYS A 601 -34.40 1.46 5.70
C LYS A 601 -35.35 0.44 5.01
N ARG A 602 -36.61 0.83 4.68
CA ARG A 602 -37.55 0.02 3.90
C ARG A 602 -37.28 0.11 2.39
N GLN A 603 -37.27 1.32 1.82
CA GLN A 603 -37.01 1.55 0.39
C GLN A 603 -35.67 0.93 -0.04
N ARG A 604 -34.65 1.00 0.82
CA ARG A 604 -33.36 0.34 0.56
C ARG A 604 -33.47 -1.17 0.34
N LYS A 605 -34.30 -1.90 1.11
CA LYS A 605 -34.47 -3.36 0.93
C LYS A 605 -35.10 -3.70 -0.43
N GLU A 606 -36.05 -2.88 -0.85
CA GLU A 606 -36.73 -3.01 -2.15
C GLU A 606 -35.73 -2.72 -3.30
N MET A 607 -34.83 -1.74 -3.13
CA MET A 607 -33.74 -1.46 -4.08
C MET A 607 -32.62 -2.52 -4.10
N THR A 608 -32.20 -3.07 -2.95
CA THR A 608 -31.15 -4.11 -2.91
C THR A 608 -31.63 -5.43 -3.47
N ALA A 609 -32.93 -5.77 -3.34
CA ALA A 609 -33.52 -6.92 -4.02
C ALA A 609 -33.39 -6.81 -5.55
N ASN A 610 -33.65 -5.62 -6.11
CA ASN A 610 -33.56 -5.39 -7.56
C ASN A 610 -32.12 -5.36 -8.11
N ARG A 611 -31.09 -5.18 -7.25
CA ARG A 611 -29.66 -5.33 -7.61
C ARG A 611 -29.10 -6.72 -7.28
N GLY A 612 -29.92 -7.64 -6.76
CA GLY A 612 -29.52 -8.80 -5.96
C GLY A 612 -28.93 -10.03 -6.66
N ASN A 613 -28.41 -9.94 -7.88
CA ASN A 613 -27.89 -11.11 -8.62
C ASN A 613 -26.35 -11.27 -8.63
N THR A 614 -25.59 -10.32 -8.07
CA THR A 614 -24.11 -10.33 -8.19
C THR A 614 -23.33 -9.82 -6.96
N VAL A 615 -23.91 -9.87 -5.76
CA VAL A 615 -23.20 -9.45 -4.52
C VAL A 615 -23.21 -10.56 -3.47
N ILE A 616 -22.02 -11.05 -3.11
CA ILE A 616 -21.85 -11.96 -1.98
C ILE A 616 -21.88 -11.12 -0.69
N HIS A 617 -22.99 -11.17 0.05
CA HIS A 617 -23.03 -10.63 1.41
C HIS A 617 -22.20 -11.52 2.36
N PRO A 618 -21.13 -11.02 2.99
CA PRO A 618 -20.54 -11.70 4.13
C PRO A 618 -21.53 -11.63 5.30
N LYS A 619 -22.24 -12.72 5.57
CA LYS A 619 -23.03 -12.85 6.81
C LYS A 619 -22.07 -12.78 8.00
N ALA A 620 -22.45 -12.03 9.04
CA ALA A 620 -21.73 -12.05 10.31
C ALA A 620 -21.66 -13.50 10.84
N VAL A 621 -20.44 -14.00 11.06
CA VAL A 621 -20.21 -15.35 11.57
C VAL A 621 -20.49 -15.34 13.08
N ASN A 622 -21.72 -15.67 13.45
CA ASN A 622 -22.11 -15.80 14.84
C ASN A 622 -21.49 -17.09 15.43
N LEU A 623 -20.35 -16.95 16.12
CA LEU A 623 -19.52 -18.05 16.65
C LEU A 623 -20.15 -18.77 17.87
N LYS A 624 -21.42 -19.19 17.76
CA LYS A 624 -22.16 -19.94 18.79
C LYS A 624 -23.12 -21.01 18.24
N ASP A 625 -22.61 -21.92 17.41
CA ASP A 625 -22.88 -23.36 17.61
C ASP A 625 -21.74 -24.21 17.03
N ASN A 626 -21.51 -25.40 17.59
CA ASN A 626 -20.37 -26.26 17.26
C ASN A 626 -20.74 -27.76 17.39
N ARG A 627 -21.46 -28.29 16.39
CA ARG A 627 -21.88 -29.70 16.23
C ARG A 627 -22.14 -30.02 14.75
N LEU A 628 -22.07 -31.32 14.38
CA LEU A 628 -22.11 -31.89 13.00
C LEU A 628 -20.79 -31.61 12.23
N ARG A 629 -19.81 -32.52 12.07
CA ARG A 629 -19.70 -34.00 12.07
C ARG A 629 -20.21 -34.73 10.80
N HIS A 630 -19.23 -35.17 10.01
CA HIS A 630 -19.18 -36.28 9.03
C HIS A 630 -19.75 -36.15 7.59
N ALA A 631 -18.91 -36.62 6.65
CA ALA A 631 -19.17 -37.11 5.29
C ALA A 631 -19.58 -36.04 4.24
N PHE A 632 -19.30 -36.20 2.94
CA PHE A 632 -18.89 -37.39 2.17
C PHE A 632 -17.59 -37.23 1.35
N HIS A 633 -17.29 -38.24 0.52
CA HIS A 633 -16.20 -38.32 -0.46
C HIS A 633 -16.16 -37.15 -1.46
#